data_AF-A0A954TWS7-F1
#
_entry.id   AF-A0A954TWS7-F1
#
_cell.length_a   1.000
_cell.length_b   1.000
_cell.length_c   1.000
_cell.angle_alpha   90.00
_cell.angle_beta   90.00
_cell.angle_gamma   90.00
#
_symmetry.space_group_name_H-M   'P 1'
#
loop_
_entity.id
_entity.type
_entity.pdbx_description
1 polymer ?
#
loop_
_entity_poly.entity_id
_entity_poly.type
_entity_poly.pdbx_seq_one_letter_code
_entity_poly.pdbx_strand_id
1 'polypeptide(L)' 'MRNIVTLVLGGGRGTRLLPLTEYRSKPAVPLAGKYRLIDIPLSNCINSGLNRIFVLTQFMSVSLHRHIRQSYRF' A
#
# COMPACT_ATOMS: atom_id res chain seq x y z
N MET A 1 13.41 3.90 -18.57
CA MET A 1 12.58 4.03 -17.34
C MET A 1 13.36 4.39 -16.06
N ARG A 2 14.70 4.56 -16.07
CA ARG A 2 15.50 4.78 -14.84
C ARG A 2 15.26 6.10 -14.07
N ASN A 3 14.51 7.05 -14.64
CA ASN A 3 14.22 8.37 -14.05
C ASN A 3 12.73 8.61 -13.77
N ILE A 4 11.91 7.56 -13.64
CA ILE A 4 10.50 7.72 -13.28
C ILE A 4 10.36 7.57 -11.76
N VAL A 5 9.67 8.52 -11.14
CA VAL A 5 9.24 8.45 -9.75
C VAL A 5 7.77 8.08 -9.72
N THR A 6 7.43 7.03 -8.98
CA THR A 6 6.06 6.56 -8.85
C THR A 6 5.51 6.92 -7.48
N LEU A 7 4.35 7.57 -7.45
CA LEU A 7 3.63 7.87 -6.21
C LEU A 7 2.37 6.99 -6.11
N VAL A 8 2.23 6.30 -4.97
CA VAL A 8 1.03 5.53 -4.62
C VAL A 8 0.28 6.25 -3.50
N LEU A 9 -0.93 6.72 -3.79
CA LEU A 9 -1.76 7.45 -2.84
C LEU A 9 -2.59 6.48 -1.98
N GLY A 10 -2.14 6.22 -0.77
CA GLY A 10 -2.76 5.33 0.21
C GLY A 10 -3.56 6.03 1.33
N GLY A 11 -3.92 7.30 1.18
CA GLY A 11 -4.55 8.11 2.23
C GLY A 11 -6.04 7.88 2.48
N GLY A 12 -6.73 7.04 1.69
CA GLY A 12 -8.19 6.89 1.76
C GLY A 12 -8.67 6.29 3.09
N ARG A 13 -9.57 6.99 3.79
CA ARG A 13 -10.23 6.49 5.02
C ARG A 13 -11.05 5.21 4.80
N GLY A 14 -11.63 5.03 3.61
CA GLY A 14 -12.37 3.82 3.28
C GLY A 14 -13.59 3.55 4.15
N THR A 15 -14.38 4.59 4.44
CA THR A 15 -15.58 4.52 5.32
C THR A 15 -16.62 3.50 4.85
N ARG A 16 -16.71 3.24 3.55
CA ARG A 16 -17.61 2.23 2.97
C ARG A 16 -17.22 0.78 3.28
N LEU A 17 -16.02 0.55 3.80
CA LEU A 17 -15.52 -0.78 4.15
C LEU A 17 -15.55 -1.02 5.67
N LEU A 18 -16.23 -0.17 6.44
CA LEU A 18 -16.45 -0.46 7.85
C LEU A 18 -17.16 -1.82 8.02
N PRO A 19 -16.76 -2.64 9.00
CA PRO A 19 -15.80 -2.35 10.08
C PRO A 19 -14.32 -2.64 9.72
N LEU A 20 -14.01 -3.11 8.52
CA LEU A 20 -12.65 -3.53 8.12
C LEU A 20 -11.61 -2.39 8.16
N THR A 21 -12.06 -1.14 8.06
CA THR A 21 -11.24 0.07 8.09
C THR A 21 -11.29 0.83 9.41
N GLU A 22 -11.90 0.27 10.45
CA GLU A 22 -12.02 0.91 11.77
C GLU A 22 -10.65 1.17 12.41
N TYR A 23 -9.76 0.16 12.38
CA TYR A 23 -8.43 0.21 13.01
C TYR A 23 -7.27 0.29 11.99
N ARG A 24 -7.56 0.44 10.70
CA ARG A 24 -6.54 0.41 9.64
C ARG A 24 -6.99 1.19 8.41
N SER A 25 -6.04 1.75 7.69
CA SER A 25 -6.33 2.41 6.41
C SER A 25 -6.87 1.43 5.36
N LYS A 26 -7.63 1.94 4.39
CA LYS A 26 -8.13 1.13 3.26
C LYS A 26 -7.04 0.30 2.56
N PRO A 27 -5.83 0.84 2.26
CA PRO A 27 -4.79 0.03 1.61
C PRO A 27 -4.22 -1.08 2.50
N ALA A 28 -4.38 -0.98 3.81
CA ALA A 28 -3.94 -2.00 4.76
C ALA A 28 -4.95 -3.15 4.95
N VAL A 29 -6.11 -3.10 4.29
CA VAL A 29 -7.11 -4.16 4.34
C VAL A 29 -6.52 -5.44 3.73
N PRO A 30 -6.60 -6.59 4.43
CA PRO A 30 -6.13 -7.87 3.91
C PRO A 30 -6.88 -8.28 2.64
N LEU A 31 -6.16 -8.93 1.73
CA LEU A 31 -6.65 -9.47 0.47
C LEU A 31 -6.03 -10.86 0.26
N ALA A 32 -6.84 -11.83 -0.19
CA ALA A 32 -6.37 -13.15 -0.60
C ALA A 32 -5.47 -13.85 0.45
N GLY A 33 -5.79 -13.69 1.73
CA GLY A 33 -5.13 -14.37 2.87
C GLY A 33 -3.79 -13.74 3.30
N LYS A 34 -2.87 -13.50 2.37
CA LYS A 34 -1.50 -13.04 2.68
C LYS A 34 -1.19 -11.61 2.26
N TYR A 35 -1.94 -11.07 1.31
CA TYR A 35 -1.68 -9.76 0.73
C TYR A 35 -2.53 -8.67 1.37
N ARG A 36 -2.27 -7.44 0.99
CA ARG A 36 -3.10 -6.27 1.28
C ARG A 36 -3.41 -5.54 -0.01
N LEU A 37 -4.43 -4.70 0.01
CA LEU A 37 -4.83 -3.92 -1.17
C LEU A 37 -3.69 -3.09 -1.77
N ILE A 38 -2.75 -2.60 -0.94
CA ILE A 38 -1.58 -1.86 -1.40
C ILE A 38 -0.62 -2.71 -2.26
N ASP A 39 -0.63 -4.03 -2.11
CA ASP A 39 0.32 -4.90 -2.81
C ASP A 39 0.01 -4.99 -4.31
N ILE A 40 -1.23 -4.74 -4.73
CA ILE A 40 -1.61 -4.71 -6.14
C ILE A 40 -0.86 -3.61 -6.90
N PRO A 41 -1.01 -2.31 -6.55
CA PRO A 41 -0.29 -1.26 -7.26
C PRO A 41 1.23 -1.37 -7.08
N LEU A 42 1.73 -1.82 -5.92
CA LEU A 42 3.17 -2.03 -5.73
C LEU A 42 3.72 -3.13 -6.63
N SER A 43 3.03 -4.26 -6.74
CA SER A 43 3.43 -5.35 -7.64
C SER A 43 3.40 -4.92 -9.10
N ASN A 44 2.39 -4.14 -9.50
CA ASN A 44 2.33 -3.58 -10.86
C ASN A 44 3.52 -2.66 -11.16
N CYS A 45 3.92 -1.82 -10.22
CA CYS A 45 5.09 -0.95 -10.37
C CYS A 45 6.38 -1.76 -10.54
N ILE A 46 6.60 -2.75 -9.66
CA ILE A 46 7.78 -3.60 -9.69
C ILE A 46 7.85 -4.41 -11.00
N ASN A 47 6.73 -5.03 -11.40
CA ASN A 47 6.65 -5.82 -12.64
C ASN A 47 6.86 -4.95 -13.89
N SER A 48 6.59 -3.65 -13.80
CA SER A 48 6.83 -2.67 -14.88
C SER A 48 8.24 -2.06 -14.84
N GLY A 49 9.12 -2.49 -13.91
CA GLY A 49 10.46 -1.93 -13.73
C GLY A 49 10.49 -0.54 -13.09
N LEU A 50 9.41 -0.12 -12.45
CA LEU A 50 9.29 1.16 -11.73
C LEU A 50 9.76 1.00 -10.28
N ASN A 51 11.07 1.14 -10.06
CA ASN A 51 11.68 0.81 -8.77
C ASN A 51 11.78 1.99 -7.79
N ARG A 52 11.49 3.23 -8.21
CA ARG A 52 11.45 4.42 -7.33
C ARG A 52 10.03 4.71 -6.89
N ILE A 53 9.56 4.01 -5.86
CA ILE A 53 8.17 4.07 -5.41
C ILE A 53 8.07 4.81 -4.07
N PHE A 54 7.18 5.79 -3.99
CA PHE A 54 6.82 6.49 -2.75
C PHE A 54 5.35 6.23 -2.42
N VAL A 55 5.07 5.83 -1.19
CA VAL A 55 3.70 5.59 -0.72
C VAL A 55 3.29 6.73 0.21
N LEU A 56 2.32 7.54 -0.21
CA LEU A 56 1.77 8.62 0.60
C LEU A 56 0.59 8.10 1.42
N THR A 57 0.70 8.19 2.73
CA THR A 57 -0.30 7.67 3.69
C THR A 57 -0.78 8.81 4.58
N GLN A 58 -2.02 8.73 5.09
CA GLN A 58 -2.60 9.79 5.93
C GLN A 58 -3.17 9.23 7.23
N PHE A 59 -4.26 8.48 7.17
CA PHE A 59 -4.95 7.95 8.34
C PHE A 59 -4.53 6.52 8.67
N MET A 60 -4.52 6.13 9.95
CA MET A 60 -4.35 4.75 10.43
C MET A 60 -3.26 3.96 9.66
N SER A 61 -2.08 4.59 9.50
CA SER A 61 -1.02 4.14 8.59
C SER A 61 0.01 3.21 9.24
N VAL A 62 0.02 3.08 10.56
CA VAL A 62 1.02 2.28 11.30
C VAL A 62 1.07 0.83 10.80
N SER A 63 -0.09 0.19 10.62
CA SER A 63 -0.15 -1.18 10.12
C SER A 63 0.34 -1.29 8.68
N LEU A 64 0.05 -0.29 7.83
CA LEU A 64 0.47 -0.22 6.44
C LEU A 64 1.99 -0.09 6.31
N HIS A 65 2.58 0.85 7.05
CA HIS A 65 4.03 1.07 7.09
C HIS A 65 4.78 -0.17 7.56
N ARG A 66 4.28 -0.84 8.60
CA ARG A 66 4.87 -2.10 9.09
C ARG A 66 4.89 -3.18 8.00
N HIS A 67 3.77 -3.35 7.29
CA HIS A 67 3.66 -4.33 6.20
C HIS A 67 4.62 -4.02 5.07
N ILE A 68 4.67 -2.78 4.60
CA ILE A 68 5.58 -2.39 3.52
C ILE A 68 7.04 -2.65 3.93
N ARG A 69 7.43 -2.23 5.14
CA ARG A 69 8.79 -2.42 5.66
C ARG A 69 9.18 -3.90 5.82
N GLN A 70 8.23 -4.79 6.11
CA GLN A 70 8.49 -6.22 6.28
C GLN A 70 8.50 -6.98 4.95
N SER A 71 7.58 -6.66 4.04
CA SER A 71 7.38 -7.38 2.78
C SER A 71 8.37 -6.96 1.68
N TYR A 72 8.72 -5.67 1.63
CA TYR A 72 9.53 -5.10 0.55
C TYR A 72 10.93 -4.74 1.07
N ARG A 73 11.67 -5.77 1.51
CA ARG A 73 13.07 -5.68 1.91
C ARG A 73 13.94 -6.09 0.73
N PHE A 74 14.64 -5.14 0.13
CA PHE A 74 15.60 -5.35 -0.95
C PHE A 74 16.93 -4.69 -0.56
#